data_AF-A0A0J6XI17-F1
#
_entry.id   AF-A0A0J6XI17-F1
#
_cell.length_a   1.000
_cell.length_b   1.000
_cell.length_c   1.000
_cell.angle_alpha   90.00
_cell.angle_beta   90.00
_cell.angle_gamma   90.00
#
_symmetry.space_group_name_H-M   'P 1'
#
loop_
_entity.id
_entity.type
_entity.pdbx_description
1 polymer ?
#
loop_
_entity_poly.entity_id
_entity_poly.type
_entity_poly.pdbx_seq_one_letter_code
_entity_poly.pdbx_strand_id
1 'polypeptide(L)'
;MTDPAWVLSLRPLLPVLLAVVLAAPASALAPAPARAAAAGADGVETARTSRQIAPGIRLESYDRLEADRWLRIDELLVDLGGGGVRAEYLGGRGPATVAESAARHAPGPGRRVVAAVNGDFFDIRGTGAPLGPGLGGGRLLHSAGPGPGAAPAVGFGADGTGRVLRIGLAGSVTLPGGALLPLTGYNAARPAAGGLSAYTADWAGTRLPALGGAVAVRDGRVAA
;
A
#
# COMPACT_ATOMS: atom_id res chain seq x y z
N MET A 1 9.33 -89.86 41.84
CA MET A 1 9.81 -88.51 42.20
C MET A 1 10.16 -87.81 40.90
N THR A 2 9.60 -86.71 40.43
CA THR A 2 8.59 -85.74 40.88
C THR A 2 8.28 -84.90 39.63
N ASP A 3 7.01 -84.64 39.36
CA ASP A 3 6.52 -83.56 38.50
C ASP A 3 5.59 -82.71 39.41
N PRO A 4 5.20 -81.46 39.10
CA PRO A 4 5.74 -80.41 38.23
C PRO A 4 5.91 -79.08 39.02
N ALA A 5 6.32 -77.96 38.40
CA ALA A 5 5.77 -76.61 38.71
C ALA A 5 6.46 -75.49 37.92
N TRP A 6 5.65 -74.82 37.12
CA TRP A 6 5.88 -73.46 36.68
C TRP A 6 5.84 -72.51 37.89
N VAL A 7 6.82 -71.61 38.00
CA VAL A 7 6.71 -70.42 38.87
C VAL A 7 7.03 -69.19 38.05
N LEU A 8 5.96 -68.49 37.68
CA LEU A 8 5.95 -67.07 37.34
C LEU A 8 6.49 -66.28 38.52
N SER A 9 7.56 -65.52 38.32
CA SER A 9 7.97 -64.45 39.23
C SER A 9 7.48 -63.11 38.68
N LEU A 10 6.37 -62.62 39.23
CA LEU A 10 5.95 -61.22 39.18
C LEU A 10 6.38 -60.58 40.50
N ARG A 11 7.32 -59.63 40.46
CA ARG A 11 7.42 -58.54 41.45
C ARG A 11 7.99 -57.27 40.82
N PRO A 12 7.62 -56.10 41.37
CA PRO A 12 7.23 -54.91 40.63
C PRO A 12 8.34 -53.85 40.61
N LEU A 13 8.14 -52.77 39.84
CA LEU A 13 8.36 -51.35 40.22
C LEU A 13 8.30 -50.47 38.95
N LEU A 14 7.14 -49.85 38.69
CA LEU A 14 7.07 -48.55 37.99
C LEU A 14 7.70 -47.46 38.89
N PRO A 15 8.04 -46.25 38.40
CA PRO A 15 8.47 -45.84 37.06
C PRO A 15 9.72 -44.91 37.13
N VAL A 16 10.59 -44.90 36.13
CA VAL A 16 11.51 -43.76 35.92
C VAL A 16 11.07 -43.03 34.65
N LEU A 17 10.37 -41.92 34.88
CA LEU A 17 10.15 -40.85 33.93
C LEU A 17 11.51 -40.34 33.44
N LEU A 18 11.92 -40.74 32.23
CA LEU A 18 13.01 -40.08 31.52
C LEU A 18 12.42 -39.01 30.61
N ALA A 19 12.29 -37.80 31.16
CA ALA A 19 12.02 -36.59 30.41
C ALA A 19 13.28 -36.20 29.61
N VAL A 20 13.36 -36.62 28.35
CA VAL A 20 14.29 -36.01 27.39
C VAL A 20 13.55 -34.88 26.69
N VAL A 21 13.87 -33.66 27.10
CA VAL A 21 13.43 -32.41 26.49
C VAL A 21 13.90 -32.39 25.04
N LEU A 22 12.94 -32.46 24.11
CA LEU A 22 13.17 -32.04 22.72
C LEU A 22 13.48 -30.54 22.74
N ALA A 23 14.74 -30.19 22.53
CA ALA A 23 15.14 -28.84 22.15
C ALA A 23 14.51 -28.54 20.79
N ALA A 24 13.29 -28.01 20.79
CA ALA A 24 12.72 -27.37 19.62
C ALA A 24 13.57 -26.14 19.30
N PRO A 25 13.98 -25.90 18.04
CA PRO A 25 14.51 -24.59 17.70
C PRO A 25 13.38 -23.60 17.96
N ALA A 26 13.67 -22.55 18.74
CA ALA A 26 12.83 -21.38 18.81
C ALA A 26 12.85 -20.74 17.41
N SER A 27 11.98 -21.23 16.51
CA SER A 27 11.54 -20.43 15.38
C SER A 27 10.98 -19.17 16.00
N ALA A 28 11.73 -18.07 15.87
CA ALA A 28 11.25 -16.75 16.19
C ALA A 28 9.88 -16.62 15.53
N LEU A 29 8.82 -16.58 16.34
CA LEU A 29 7.51 -16.21 15.84
C LEU A 29 7.71 -14.82 15.24
N ALA A 30 7.71 -14.73 13.91
CA ALA A 30 7.53 -13.47 13.24
C ALA A 30 6.26 -12.84 13.86
N PRO A 31 6.32 -11.57 14.32
CA PRO A 31 5.15 -10.94 14.89
C PRO A 31 4.01 -11.07 13.88
N ALA A 32 2.88 -11.59 14.32
CA ALA A 32 1.69 -11.63 13.49
C ALA A 32 1.41 -10.18 13.02
N PRO A 33 1.11 -9.96 11.73
CA PRO A 33 0.82 -8.62 11.26
C PRO A 33 -0.32 -8.04 12.10
N ALA A 34 -0.12 -6.81 12.59
CA ALA A 34 -1.13 -6.10 13.35
C ALA A 34 -2.39 -6.00 12.48
N ARG A 35 -3.45 -6.71 12.88
CA ARG A 35 -4.76 -6.60 12.25
C ARG A 35 -5.37 -5.27 12.67
N ALA A 36 -5.77 -4.45 11.69
CA ALA A 36 -6.64 -3.33 11.95
C ALA A 36 -8.00 -3.90 12.38
N ALA A 37 -8.22 -4.05 13.68
CA ALA A 37 -9.56 -4.23 14.20
C ALA A 37 -10.30 -2.91 13.95
N ALA A 38 -11.31 -2.93 13.08
CA ALA A 38 -12.23 -1.81 12.98
C ALA A 38 -12.87 -1.63 14.36
N ALA A 39 -12.43 -0.60 15.09
CA ALA A 39 -13.01 -0.27 16.38
C ALA A 39 -14.45 0.22 16.14
N GLY A 40 -15.43 -0.59 16.55
CA GLY A 40 -16.86 -0.26 16.53
C GLY A 40 -17.73 -1.09 15.59
N ALA A 41 -17.53 -2.41 15.49
CA ALA A 41 -18.23 -3.20 14.48
C ALA A 41 -18.94 -4.42 15.08
N ASP A 42 -20.25 -4.28 15.29
CA ASP A 42 -21.19 -5.32 15.76
C ASP A 42 -21.43 -6.45 14.75
N GLY A 43 -20.87 -6.35 13.54
CA GLY A 43 -21.01 -7.36 12.50
C GLY A 43 -20.32 -8.70 12.80
N VAL A 44 -20.90 -9.78 12.29
CA VAL A 44 -20.38 -11.15 12.41
C VAL A 44 -19.61 -11.52 11.15
N GLU A 45 -18.35 -11.90 11.31
CA GLU A 45 -17.53 -12.48 10.24
C GLU A 45 -17.89 -13.96 10.02
N THR A 46 -17.95 -14.39 8.76
CA THR A 46 -18.13 -15.79 8.37
C THR A 46 -16.80 -16.56 8.39
N ALA A 47 -16.80 -17.81 7.93
CA ALA A 47 -15.56 -18.57 7.79
C ALA A 47 -14.57 -17.85 6.87
N ARG A 48 -13.35 -17.65 7.38
CA ARG A 48 -12.23 -17.06 6.64
C ARG A 48 -11.45 -18.12 5.88
N THR A 49 -11.11 -17.78 4.64
CA THR A 49 -10.19 -18.57 3.81
C THR A 49 -8.87 -17.83 3.66
N SER A 50 -7.76 -18.59 3.64
CA SER A 50 -6.41 -18.06 3.55
C SER A 50 -5.67 -18.71 2.38
N ARG A 51 -5.00 -17.90 1.55
CA ARG A 51 -4.21 -18.37 0.41
C ARG A 51 -2.87 -17.66 0.36
N GLN A 52 -1.78 -18.42 0.43
CA GLN A 52 -0.44 -17.89 0.15
C GLN A 52 -0.32 -17.54 -1.34
N ILE A 53 0.01 -16.29 -1.66
CA ILE A 53 0.15 -15.82 -3.05
C ILE A 53 1.61 -15.86 -3.49
N ALA A 54 2.52 -15.42 -2.63
CA ALA A 54 3.98 -15.46 -2.81
C ALA A 54 4.66 -15.42 -1.43
N PRO A 55 5.97 -15.69 -1.27
CA PRO A 55 6.66 -15.48 0.00
C PRO A 55 6.41 -14.06 0.55
N GLY A 56 5.96 -13.96 1.80
CA GLY A 56 5.61 -12.70 2.45
C GLY A 56 4.27 -12.05 2.01
N ILE A 57 3.48 -12.70 1.14
CA ILE A 57 2.20 -12.18 0.64
C ILE A 57 1.10 -13.23 0.76
N ARG A 58 0.03 -12.91 1.50
CA ARG A 58 -1.11 -13.80 1.73
C ARG A 58 -2.43 -13.06 1.48
N LEU A 59 -3.37 -13.73 0.85
CA LEU A 59 -4.74 -13.24 0.68
C LEU A 59 -5.65 -13.92 1.71
N GLU A 60 -6.42 -13.13 2.44
CA GLU A 60 -7.51 -13.61 3.30
C GLU A 60 -8.84 -13.14 2.72
N SER A 61 -9.80 -14.06 2.59
CA SER A 61 -11.12 -13.74 2.05
C SER A 61 -12.22 -14.27 2.97
N TYR A 62 -13.20 -13.42 3.28
CA TYR A 62 -14.33 -13.74 4.16
C TYR A 62 -15.54 -12.83 3.86
N ASP A 63 -16.71 -13.20 4.37
CA ASP A 63 -17.86 -12.29 4.41
C ASP A 63 -18.08 -11.74 5.81
N ARG A 64 -18.68 -10.56 5.90
CA ARG A 64 -19.10 -9.94 7.15
C ARG A 64 -20.56 -9.54 7.04
N LEU A 65 -21.39 -10.07 7.93
CA LEU A 65 -22.78 -9.66 8.11
C LEU A 65 -22.80 -8.47 9.06
N GLU A 66 -23.11 -7.29 8.53
CA GLU A 66 -23.44 -6.10 9.30
C GLU A 66 -24.96 -6.01 9.52
N ALA A 67 -25.41 -5.06 10.35
CA ALA A 67 -26.83 -4.90 10.67
C ALA A 67 -27.75 -4.73 9.45
N ASP A 68 -27.25 -4.15 8.36
CA ASP A 68 -28.04 -3.79 7.17
C ASP A 68 -27.50 -4.37 5.86
N ARG A 69 -26.38 -5.10 5.87
CA ARG A 69 -25.72 -5.55 4.64
C ARG A 69 -24.75 -6.72 4.84
N TRP A 70 -24.47 -7.41 3.74
CA TRP A 70 -23.35 -8.33 3.63
C TRP A 70 -22.18 -7.64 2.94
N LEU A 71 -20.97 -7.84 3.46
CA LEU A 71 -19.72 -7.35 2.88
C LEU A 71 -18.83 -8.53 2.51
N ARG A 72 -18.36 -8.60 1.26
CA ARG A 72 -17.22 -9.44 0.88
C ARG A 72 -15.94 -8.66 1.15
N ILE A 73 -15.04 -9.23 1.96
CA ILE A 73 -13.74 -8.64 2.28
C ILE A 73 -12.62 -9.51 1.72
N ASP A 74 -11.68 -8.86 1.03
CA ASP A 74 -10.43 -9.44 0.55
C ASP A 74 -9.26 -8.62 1.13
N GLU A 75 -8.45 -9.24 1.98
CA GLU A 75 -7.30 -8.62 2.64
C GLU A 75 -6.00 -9.18 2.09
N LEU A 76 -5.16 -8.31 1.53
CA LEU A 76 -3.80 -8.68 1.15
C LEU A 76 -2.84 -8.34 2.30
N LEU A 77 -2.37 -9.36 2.99
CA LEU A 77 -1.37 -9.25 4.06
C LEU A 77 0.02 -9.31 3.41
N VAL A 78 0.81 -8.25 3.62
CA VAL A 78 2.12 -8.07 2.99
C VAL A 78 3.19 -7.78 4.04
N ASP A 79 4.21 -8.63 4.11
CA ASP A 79 5.41 -8.40 4.92
C ASP A 79 6.43 -7.56 4.13
N LEU A 80 6.45 -6.25 4.42
CA LEU A 80 7.42 -5.31 3.86
C LEU A 80 8.74 -5.25 4.64
N GLY A 81 8.79 -5.82 5.85
CA GLY A 81 9.98 -5.81 6.72
C GLY A 81 10.97 -6.93 6.41
N GLY A 82 10.48 -8.05 5.84
CA GLY A 82 11.30 -9.22 5.49
C GLY A 82 12.25 -9.05 4.29
N GLY A 83 12.29 -7.87 3.64
CA GLY A 83 13.21 -7.54 2.54
C GLY A 83 12.90 -8.18 1.18
N GLY A 84 12.04 -9.19 1.12
CA GLY A 84 11.62 -9.87 -0.11
C GLY A 84 10.48 -9.19 -0.89
N VAL A 85 9.79 -8.23 -0.28
CA VAL A 85 8.62 -7.55 -0.86
C VAL A 85 8.76 -6.04 -0.74
N ARG A 86 8.23 -5.29 -1.71
CA ARG A 86 8.19 -3.82 -1.71
C ARG A 86 6.84 -3.33 -2.21
N ALA A 87 6.36 -2.24 -1.63
CA ALA A 87 5.21 -1.51 -2.14
C ALA A 87 5.69 -0.34 -3.02
N GLU A 88 5.11 -0.21 -4.21
CA GLU A 88 5.46 0.85 -5.16
C GLU A 88 4.20 1.55 -5.68
N TYR A 89 4.28 2.86 -5.87
CA TYR A 89 3.19 3.64 -6.46
C TYR A 89 3.18 3.45 -7.98
N LEU A 90 2.07 2.91 -8.50
CA LEU A 90 1.91 2.61 -9.94
C LEU A 90 1.29 3.76 -10.75
N GLY A 91 0.85 4.83 -10.07
CA GLY A 91 0.21 5.98 -10.72
C GLY A 91 1.20 6.94 -11.38
N GLY A 92 0.69 8.09 -11.85
CA GLY A 92 1.50 9.11 -12.52
C GLY A 92 1.82 8.81 -13.99
N ARG A 93 1.15 7.84 -14.61
CA ARG A 93 1.38 7.39 -16.01
C ARG A 93 0.11 7.44 -16.87
N GLY A 94 -0.78 8.37 -16.55
CA GLY A 94 -2.08 8.47 -17.22
C GLY A 94 -3.17 7.60 -16.58
N PRO A 95 -4.43 7.78 -17.00
CA PRO A 95 -5.55 6.95 -16.56
C PRO A 95 -5.43 5.53 -17.10
N ALA A 96 -5.71 4.54 -16.24
CA ALA A 96 -5.79 3.15 -16.62
C ALA A 96 -6.45 2.30 -15.53
N THR A 97 -6.81 1.06 -15.89
CA THR A 97 -7.19 0.05 -14.91
C THR A 97 -6.00 -0.37 -14.04
N VAL A 98 -6.29 -0.97 -12.88
CA VAL A 98 -5.26 -1.54 -11.99
C VAL A 98 -4.46 -2.63 -12.71
N ALA A 99 -5.13 -3.49 -13.49
CA ALA A 99 -4.50 -4.56 -14.25
C ALA A 99 -3.51 -4.03 -15.31
N GLU A 100 -3.91 -3.01 -16.08
CA GLU A 100 -3.02 -2.38 -17.07
C GLU A 100 -1.84 -1.66 -16.40
N SER A 101 -2.08 -1.00 -15.26
CA SER A 101 -1.02 -0.32 -14.51
C SER A 101 0.00 -1.31 -13.95
N ALA A 102 -0.46 -2.46 -13.44
CA ALA A 102 0.40 -3.56 -13.02
C ALA A 102 1.18 -4.17 -14.19
N ALA A 103 0.54 -4.38 -15.34
CA ALA A 103 1.17 -4.97 -16.52
C ALA A 103 2.26 -4.07 -17.13
N ARG A 104 2.08 -2.75 -17.11
CA ARG A 104 3.06 -1.78 -17.61
C ARG A 104 4.19 -1.47 -16.63
N HIS A 105 4.04 -1.83 -15.35
CA HIS A 105 5.06 -1.55 -14.36
C HIS A 105 6.29 -2.42 -14.60
N ALA A 106 7.46 -1.79 -14.64
CA ALA A 106 8.75 -2.45 -14.76
C ALA A 106 9.40 -2.54 -13.37
N PRO A 107 9.26 -3.67 -12.64
CA PRO A 107 9.76 -3.80 -11.26
C PRO A 107 11.28 -3.93 -11.16
N GLY A 108 11.97 -4.06 -12.29
CA GLY A 108 13.42 -4.25 -12.38
C GLY A 108 13.86 -5.72 -12.35
N PRO A 109 15.17 -5.98 -12.50
CA PRO A 109 15.71 -7.33 -12.61
C PRO A 109 15.38 -8.22 -11.43
N GLY A 110 15.01 -9.47 -11.69
CA GLY A 110 14.71 -10.48 -10.66
C GLY A 110 13.43 -10.21 -9.86
N ARG A 111 12.64 -9.20 -10.24
CA ARG A 111 11.41 -8.80 -9.55
C ARG A 111 10.20 -8.95 -10.48
N ARG A 112 9.03 -9.11 -9.89
CA ARG A 112 7.74 -9.14 -10.60
C ARG A 112 6.67 -8.43 -9.78
N VAL A 113 5.65 -7.91 -10.46
CA VAL A 113 4.41 -7.48 -9.78
C VAL A 113 3.64 -8.74 -9.37
N VAL A 114 3.29 -8.83 -8.10
CA VAL A 114 2.54 -9.98 -7.53
C VAL A 114 1.08 -9.63 -7.31
N ALA A 115 0.79 -8.39 -6.89
CA ALA A 115 -0.55 -7.87 -6.67
C ALA A 115 -0.54 -6.34 -6.84
N ALA A 116 -1.71 -5.79 -7.12
CA ALA A 116 -1.96 -4.35 -7.16
C ALA A 116 -3.40 -4.09 -6.72
N VAL A 117 -3.62 -2.97 -6.04
CA VAL A 117 -4.94 -2.51 -5.58
C VAL A 117 -5.16 -1.08 -6.06
N ASN A 118 -6.41 -0.64 -6.16
CA ASN A 118 -6.69 0.78 -6.39
C ASN A 118 -6.21 1.61 -5.19
N GLY A 119 -5.86 2.86 -5.45
CA GLY A 119 -5.46 3.82 -4.42
C GLY A 119 -6.41 5.00 -4.38
N ASP A 120 -5.84 6.18 -4.65
CA ASP A 120 -6.50 7.49 -4.56
C ASP A 120 -7.66 7.69 -5.56
N PHE A 121 -8.47 8.72 -5.28
CA PHE A 121 -9.44 9.26 -6.20
C PHE A 121 -8.76 10.01 -7.37
N PHE A 122 -9.50 10.14 -8.46
CA PHE A 122 -9.06 10.86 -9.65
C PHE A 122 -10.21 11.67 -10.24
N ASP A 123 -9.87 12.66 -11.07
CA ASP A 123 -10.82 13.54 -11.73
C ASP A 123 -11.50 12.85 -12.92
N ILE A 124 -12.38 11.89 -12.60
CA ILE A 124 -13.02 10.98 -13.56
C ILE A 124 -13.87 11.69 -14.63
N ARG A 125 -14.36 12.92 -14.35
CA ARG A 125 -15.17 13.70 -15.28
C ARG A 125 -14.38 14.78 -16.04
N GLY A 126 -13.09 14.95 -15.74
CA GLY A 126 -12.31 16.08 -16.22
C GLY A 126 -11.03 15.67 -16.91
N THR A 127 -9.93 15.71 -16.16
CA THR A 127 -8.57 15.45 -16.65
C THR A 127 -8.19 13.96 -16.60
N GLY A 128 -8.88 13.15 -15.80
CA GLY A 128 -8.49 11.78 -15.47
C GLY A 128 -7.28 11.68 -14.53
N ALA A 129 -6.69 12.80 -14.10
CA ALA A 129 -5.53 12.81 -13.23
C ALA A 129 -5.92 12.59 -11.74
N PRO A 130 -5.00 12.10 -10.90
CA PRO A 130 -5.22 11.93 -9.45
C PRO A 130 -5.60 13.23 -8.75
N LEU A 131 -6.37 13.13 -7.66
CA LEU A 131 -6.82 14.28 -6.87
C LEU A 131 -5.94 14.59 -5.66
N GLY A 132 -5.33 13.57 -5.07
CA GLY A 132 -4.43 13.67 -3.93
C GLY A 132 -2.96 13.63 -4.34
N PRO A 133 -2.05 13.59 -3.35
CA PRO A 133 -0.62 13.72 -3.61
C PRO A 133 -0.01 12.37 -4.04
N GLY A 134 0.81 12.38 -5.06
CA GLY A 134 1.53 11.21 -5.55
C GLY A 134 3.03 11.39 -5.54
N LEU A 135 3.73 10.43 -4.93
CA LEU A 135 5.18 10.37 -4.88
C LEU A 135 5.66 9.02 -5.42
N GLY A 136 6.74 9.04 -6.20
CA GLY A 136 7.38 7.84 -6.73
C GLY A 136 8.88 8.03 -6.79
N GLY A 137 9.66 7.07 -6.27
CA GLY A 137 11.12 7.15 -6.25
C GLY A 137 11.66 8.39 -5.53
N GLY A 138 10.95 8.88 -4.50
CA GLY A 138 11.30 10.10 -3.76
C GLY A 138 10.98 11.43 -4.47
N ARG A 139 10.39 11.40 -5.68
CA ARG A 139 9.95 12.59 -6.41
C ARG A 139 8.46 12.84 -6.23
N LEU A 140 8.08 14.11 -6.12
CA LEU A 140 6.69 14.56 -6.28
C LEU A 140 6.29 14.41 -7.75
N LEU A 141 5.25 13.62 -8.01
CA LEU A 141 4.68 13.45 -9.35
C LEU A 141 3.50 14.39 -9.54
N HIS A 142 2.67 14.55 -8.52
CA HIS A 142 1.54 15.46 -8.51
C HIS A 142 1.16 15.84 -7.07
N SER A 143 0.66 17.07 -6.90
CA SER A 143 0.21 17.60 -5.62
C SER A 143 -1.31 17.46 -5.46
N ALA A 144 -1.76 17.33 -4.22
CA ALA A 144 -3.18 17.37 -3.90
C ALA A 144 -3.83 18.71 -4.22
N GLY A 145 -5.08 18.68 -4.66
CA GLY A 145 -5.97 19.84 -4.66
C GLY A 145 -6.57 20.12 -3.26
N PRO A 146 -7.19 21.29 -3.04
CA PRO A 146 -7.91 21.55 -1.79
C PRO A 146 -9.14 20.62 -1.65
N GLY A 147 -9.60 20.43 -0.41
CA GLY A 147 -10.77 19.61 -0.09
C GLY A 147 -10.42 18.13 0.11
N PRO A 148 -11.34 17.18 -0.14
CA PRO A 148 -11.14 15.77 0.18
C PRO A 148 -10.01 15.10 -0.60
N GLY A 149 -9.51 15.71 -1.69
CA GLY A 149 -8.26 15.28 -2.35
C GLY A 149 -7.02 15.45 -1.47
N ALA A 150 -7.05 16.34 -0.47
CA ALA A 150 -6.01 16.45 0.56
C ALA A 150 -6.16 15.42 1.69
N ALA A 151 -6.89 14.31 1.43
CA ALA A 151 -7.04 13.19 2.36
C ALA A 151 -5.68 12.62 2.81
N PRO A 152 -5.66 11.84 3.91
CA PRO A 152 -4.45 11.16 4.33
C PRO A 152 -3.88 10.29 3.21
N ALA A 153 -2.59 10.44 2.95
CA ALA A 153 -1.83 9.60 2.03
C ALA A 153 -1.23 8.41 2.78
N VAL A 154 -1.17 7.26 2.13
CA VAL A 154 -0.38 6.11 2.60
C VAL A 154 0.94 6.09 1.85
N GLY A 155 2.05 6.10 2.57
CA GLY A 155 3.39 6.08 2.00
C GLY A 155 4.22 4.95 2.59
N PHE A 156 5.16 4.44 1.79
CA PHE A 156 6.12 3.43 2.21
C PHE A 156 7.54 3.97 2.02
N GLY A 157 8.32 3.94 3.10
CA GLY A 157 9.73 4.32 3.07
C GLY A 157 10.58 3.28 2.31
N ALA A 158 11.82 3.67 1.95
CA ALA A 158 12.77 2.77 1.32
C ALA A 158 13.17 1.56 2.21
N ASP A 159 12.96 1.70 3.51
CA ASP A 159 13.13 0.69 4.56
C ASP A 159 11.91 -0.23 4.74
N GLY A 160 10.83 -0.03 3.97
CA GLY A 160 9.59 -0.78 4.09
C GLY A 160 8.61 -0.24 5.14
N THR A 161 8.97 0.83 5.86
CA THR A 161 8.09 1.43 6.89
C THR A 161 6.88 2.10 6.25
N GLY A 162 5.68 1.63 6.59
CA GLY A 162 4.41 2.25 6.21
C GLY A 162 4.06 3.44 7.10
N ARG A 163 3.53 4.52 6.52
CA ARG A 163 3.07 5.73 7.22
C ARG A 163 1.75 6.23 6.65
N VAL A 164 0.90 6.75 7.53
CA VAL A 164 -0.24 7.59 7.15
C VAL A 164 0.17 9.05 7.33
N LEU A 165 0.06 9.82 6.27
CA LEU A 165 0.64 11.16 6.16
C LEU A 165 -0.42 12.16 5.71
N ARG A 166 -0.20 13.43 6.03
CA ARG A 166 -0.81 14.54 5.28
C ARG A 166 0.30 15.24 4.52
N ILE A 167 0.18 15.30 3.21
CA ILE A 167 1.21 15.84 2.33
C ILE A 167 0.66 17.10 1.68
N GLY A 168 1.27 18.24 1.99
CA GLY A 168 0.96 19.53 1.39
C GLY A 168 1.99 19.95 0.35
N LEU A 169 1.61 20.88 -0.52
CA LEU A 169 2.51 21.59 -1.42
C LEU A 169 2.82 22.97 -0.84
N ALA A 170 4.10 23.32 -0.79
CA ALA A 170 4.56 24.67 -0.51
C ALA A 170 5.63 25.06 -1.53
N GLY A 171 5.49 26.24 -2.12
CA GLY A 171 6.41 26.74 -3.12
C GLY A 171 5.96 28.06 -3.73
N SER A 172 6.84 28.66 -4.51
CA SER A 172 6.59 29.89 -5.25
C SER A 172 7.22 29.84 -6.63
N VAL A 173 6.72 30.69 -7.52
CA VAL A 173 7.28 30.96 -8.84
C VAL A 173 7.86 32.36 -8.82
N THR A 174 9.12 32.50 -9.20
CA THR A 174 9.78 33.80 -9.37
C THR A 174 9.58 34.27 -10.81
N LEU A 175 8.95 35.43 -10.99
CA LEU A 175 8.74 36.06 -12.29
C LEU A 175 9.94 36.91 -12.70
N PRO A 176 10.07 37.26 -14.00
CA PRO A 176 10.97 38.33 -14.43
C PRO A 176 10.73 39.61 -13.61
N GLY A 177 11.82 40.24 -13.15
CA GLY A 177 11.75 41.39 -12.23
C GLY A 177 11.64 41.04 -10.74
N GLY A 178 11.64 39.75 -10.37
CA GLY A 178 11.78 39.29 -8.99
C GLY A 178 10.47 39.15 -8.21
N ALA A 179 9.32 39.40 -8.82
CA ALA A 179 8.03 39.18 -8.18
C ALA A 179 7.81 37.68 -7.88
N LEU A 180 7.30 37.37 -6.68
CA LEU A 180 6.99 36.00 -6.25
C LEU A 180 5.48 35.77 -6.27
N LEU A 181 5.05 34.71 -6.95
CA LEU A 181 3.68 34.23 -6.91
C LEU A 181 3.62 32.84 -6.26
N PRO A 182 2.55 32.50 -5.50
CA PRO A 182 2.39 31.18 -4.91
C PRO A 182 2.33 30.08 -5.98
N LEU A 183 2.99 28.95 -5.74
CA LEU A 183 2.78 27.72 -6.49
C LEU A 183 1.60 26.97 -5.87
N THR A 184 0.45 27.01 -6.52
CA THR A 184 -0.81 26.45 -5.99
C THR A 184 -1.11 25.04 -6.51
N GLY A 185 -0.29 24.54 -7.42
CA GLY A 185 -0.37 23.17 -7.91
C GLY A 185 0.87 22.74 -8.67
N TYR A 186 1.19 21.46 -8.55
CA TYR A 186 2.23 20.79 -9.33
C TYR A 186 1.59 19.54 -9.94
N ASN A 187 1.40 19.51 -11.26
CA ASN A 187 0.68 18.45 -11.96
C ASN A 187 -0.66 18.10 -11.25
N ALA A 188 -1.39 19.11 -10.77
CA ALA A 188 -2.61 18.90 -9.99
C ALA A 188 -3.85 18.92 -10.87
N ALA A 189 -4.78 18.00 -10.67
CA ALA A 189 -6.07 18.02 -11.38
C ALA A 189 -6.94 19.23 -11.02
N ARG A 190 -6.89 19.64 -9.74
CA ARG A 190 -7.71 20.72 -9.18
C ARG A 190 -6.85 21.59 -8.26
N PRO A 191 -5.92 22.40 -8.78
CA PRO A 191 -5.07 23.24 -7.94
C PRO A 191 -5.86 24.32 -7.21
N ALA A 192 -5.27 24.88 -6.16
CA ALA A 192 -5.87 26.02 -5.46
C ALA A 192 -5.85 27.28 -6.34
N ALA A 193 -6.85 28.14 -6.15
CA ALA A 193 -6.91 29.44 -6.80
C ALA A 193 -5.88 30.42 -6.22
N GLY A 194 -5.68 31.57 -6.89
CA GLY A 194 -4.85 32.67 -6.36
C GLY A 194 -3.34 32.50 -6.54
N GLY A 195 -2.89 31.68 -7.48
CA GLY A 195 -1.47 31.53 -7.81
C GLY A 195 -1.25 30.80 -9.13
N LEU A 196 -0.02 30.35 -9.35
CA LEU A 196 0.40 29.64 -10.56
C LEU A 196 0.43 28.13 -10.31
N SER A 197 0.09 27.36 -11.33
CA SER A 197 0.22 25.90 -11.33
C SER A 197 1.22 25.46 -12.39
N ALA A 198 2.13 24.57 -12.00
CA ALA A 198 3.13 24.00 -12.90
C ALA A 198 2.64 22.65 -13.45
N TYR A 199 2.71 22.49 -14.77
CA TYR A 199 2.48 21.22 -15.45
C TYR A 199 3.76 20.82 -16.19
N THR A 200 4.20 19.60 -15.95
CA THR A 200 5.47 19.06 -16.46
C THR A 200 5.21 17.89 -17.40
N ALA A 201 6.27 17.31 -17.96
CA ALA A 201 6.17 16.09 -18.75
C ALA A 201 5.61 14.89 -17.94
N ASP A 202 5.65 14.95 -16.60
CA ASP A 202 5.08 13.92 -15.72
C ASP A 202 3.56 14.10 -15.49
N TRP A 203 2.91 15.06 -16.17
CA TRP A 203 1.46 15.26 -16.05
C TRP A 203 0.69 14.01 -16.48
N ALA A 204 -0.12 13.48 -15.55
CA ALA A 204 -0.84 12.21 -15.72
C ALA A 204 -2.29 12.39 -16.22
N GLY A 205 -2.68 13.59 -16.64
CA GLY A 205 -4.01 13.85 -17.20
C GLY A 205 -4.02 13.80 -18.72
N THR A 206 -5.19 13.54 -19.30
CA THR A 206 -5.39 13.52 -20.76
C THR A 206 -5.51 14.91 -21.37
N ARG A 207 -5.76 15.93 -20.54
CA ARG A 207 -5.81 17.34 -20.90
C ARG A 207 -5.46 18.20 -19.70
N LEU A 208 -5.01 19.42 -19.93
CA LEU A 208 -4.84 20.40 -18.87
C LEU A 208 -6.21 20.82 -18.31
N PRO A 209 -6.32 21.10 -17.00
CA PRO A 209 -7.50 21.72 -16.43
C PRO A 209 -7.69 23.14 -16.98
N ALA A 210 -8.95 23.57 -17.11
CA ALA A 210 -9.31 24.89 -17.62
C ALA A 210 -9.11 25.98 -16.55
N LEU A 211 -7.85 26.38 -16.34
CA LEU A 211 -7.45 27.33 -15.29
C LEU A 211 -7.21 28.76 -15.79
N GLY A 212 -7.40 29.01 -17.09
CA GLY A 212 -7.10 30.28 -17.74
C GLY A 212 -5.92 30.18 -18.69
N GLY A 213 -5.16 31.28 -18.84
CA GLY A 213 -4.01 31.35 -19.74
C GLY A 213 -2.89 30.39 -19.33
N ALA A 214 -2.28 29.73 -20.30
CA ALA A 214 -1.12 28.88 -20.12
C ALA A 214 0.02 29.39 -21.00
N VAL A 215 1.24 29.34 -20.46
CA VAL A 215 2.47 29.66 -21.18
C VAL A 215 3.41 28.46 -21.11
N ALA A 216 4.08 28.16 -22.21
CA ALA A 216 5.13 27.15 -22.21
C ALA A 216 6.40 27.74 -21.60
N VAL A 217 7.08 26.97 -20.74
CA VAL A 217 8.36 27.36 -20.15
C VAL A 217 9.42 26.34 -20.55
N ARG A 218 10.56 26.82 -21.08
CA ARG A 218 11.74 26.02 -21.43
C ARG A 218 12.97 26.70 -20.87
N ASP A 219 13.83 25.94 -20.18
CA ASP A 219 15.08 26.44 -19.59
C ASP A 219 14.89 27.71 -18.74
N GLY A 220 13.79 27.75 -17.98
CA GLY A 220 13.43 28.88 -17.12
C GLY A 220 12.89 30.12 -17.83
N ARG A 221 12.61 30.05 -19.14
CA ARG A 221 12.06 31.16 -19.93
C ARG A 221 10.73 30.81 -20.58
N VAL A 222 9.85 31.80 -20.71
CA VAL A 222 8.62 31.65 -21.50
C VAL A 222 9.01 31.43 -22.96
N ALA A 223 8.54 30.33 -23.54
CA ALA A 223 8.70 30.05 -24.95
C ALA A 223 7.71 30.90 -25.77
N ALA A 224 8.20 31.46 -26.88
CA ALA A 224 7.38 32.17 -27.86
C ALA A 224 6.51 31.21 -28.67
#